data_AF-M3E0T2-F1
#
_entry.id   AF-M3E0T2-F1
#
_cell.length_a   1.000
_cell.length_b   1.000
_cell.length_c   1.000
_cell.angle_alpha   90.00
_cell.angle_beta   90.00
_cell.angle_gamma   90.00
#
_symmetry.space_group_name_H-M   'P 1'
#
loop_
_entity.id
_entity.type
_entity.pdbx_description
1 polymer ?
#
loop_
_entity_poly.entity_id
_entity_poly.type
_entity_poly.pdbx_seq_one_letter_code
_entity_poly.pdbx_strand_id
1 'polypeptide(L)'
;MVDDHTGHAPELRSLLPDEWDSAYGTLLRAFGGPPEAEEERQLWRDLTEFGRFLAAWDGDRCVASAGAFSFRLTVPGGASVPAAGVTMVSVAATHRRRGLLTAMMRRQLDDIRSWDEPLAVLTASEPAIYGRFGYGAATFQLDAEIDTVRAGLTVPDGTDGVRLRYADPAEALDACEAVYARLVPGRPGMLARRPGWERLGLLDPESTRGGASPLQCVVAERDGATVGYARFRVKPSWGPGGPEGEVALSALEALDPAAGAALWRFLFDLDLTSSLRVRGRPVDDAWQYLVKDVRRCRPALRDALYVRPVEVGAALAARTYRTPVDVVLEVEDAFCPWNAGRWRLSGDAKGAACEPTRDPADLALSARELGAAYLGGVSLTALAAAGRVRELRPGALAEASTAFTNDPAPWLPHGF
;
A
#
# COMPACT_ATOMS: atom_id res chain seq x y z
N MET A 1 14.13 2.00 -53.13
CA MET A 1 13.32 2.85 -52.25
C MET A 1 14.06 2.95 -50.95
N VAL A 2 14.40 4.18 -50.56
CA VAL A 2 15.15 4.49 -49.35
C VAL A 2 14.20 4.30 -48.18
N ASP A 3 14.57 3.44 -47.24
CA ASP A 3 13.81 3.15 -46.03
C ASP A 3 14.03 4.31 -45.04
N ASP A 4 13.08 5.23 -45.01
CA ASP A 4 13.08 6.42 -44.18
C ASP A 4 12.59 6.07 -42.78
N HIS A 5 13.41 5.35 -42.01
CA HIS A 5 13.20 5.13 -40.58
C HIS A 5 13.91 6.20 -39.76
N THR A 6 13.59 7.49 -39.98
CA THR A 6 13.73 8.49 -38.92
C THR A 6 12.58 8.31 -37.94
N GLY A 7 12.68 7.30 -37.07
CA GLY A 7 11.67 7.03 -36.06
C GLY A 7 11.53 8.22 -35.11
N HIS A 8 10.38 8.90 -35.14
CA HIS A 8 10.05 9.94 -34.17
C HIS A 8 10.09 9.34 -32.76
N ALA A 9 10.65 10.08 -31.80
CA ALA A 9 10.56 9.66 -30.40
C ALA A 9 9.08 9.66 -29.98
N PRO A 10 8.61 8.65 -29.20
CA PRO A 10 7.23 8.64 -28.75
C PRO A 10 6.86 9.92 -28.01
N GLU A 11 5.71 10.49 -28.32
CA GLU A 11 5.20 11.72 -27.73
C GLU A 11 4.58 11.43 -26.36
N LEU A 12 5.15 12.00 -25.29
CA LEU A 12 4.59 11.91 -23.94
C LEU A 12 3.66 13.10 -23.65
N ARG A 13 2.39 12.81 -23.37
CA ARG A 13 1.38 13.82 -23.06
C ARG A 13 0.32 13.31 -22.08
N SER A 14 -0.53 14.20 -21.60
CA SER A 14 -1.70 13.85 -20.79
C SER A 14 -2.66 12.95 -21.57
N LEU A 15 -3.27 12.00 -20.86
CA LEU A 15 -4.23 11.04 -21.38
C LEU A 15 -5.61 11.71 -21.54
N LEU A 16 -6.22 11.59 -22.72
CA LEU A 16 -7.57 12.06 -22.96
C LEU A 16 -8.64 10.99 -22.62
N PRO A 17 -9.88 11.38 -22.27
CA PRO A 17 -10.94 10.43 -21.92
C PRO A 17 -11.28 9.37 -22.97
N ASP A 18 -11.25 9.72 -24.24
CA ASP A 18 -11.49 8.85 -25.39
C ASP A 18 -10.30 7.92 -25.70
N GLU A 19 -9.13 8.20 -25.15
CA GLU A 19 -7.91 7.40 -25.31
C GLU A 19 -7.73 6.34 -24.22
N TRP A 20 -8.55 6.37 -23.17
CA TRP A 20 -8.40 5.53 -21.99
C TRP A 20 -8.32 4.05 -22.34
N ASP A 21 -9.21 3.56 -23.21
CA ASP A 21 -9.26 2.14 -23.59
C ASP A 21 -7.97 1.67 -24.30
N SER A 22 -7.33 2.55 -25.07
CA SER A 22 -6.06 2.26 -25.77
C SER A 22 -4.89 2.19 -24.78
N ALA A 23 -4.82 3.16 -23.86
CA ALA A 23 -3.79 3.16 -22.81
C ALA A 23 -3.97 1.98 -21.85
N TYR A 24 -5.19 1.69 -21.43
CA TYR A 24 -5.51 0.58 -20.56
C TYR A 24 -5.25 -0.78 -21.23
N GLY A 25 -5.59 -0.93 -22.52
CA GLY A 25 -5.23 -2.12 -23.29
C GLY A 25 -3.70 -2.32 -23.41
N THR A 26 -2.94 -1.23 -23.49
CA THR A 26 -1.46 -1.26 -23.49
C THR A 26 -0.92 -1.71 -22.13
N LEU A 27 -1.51 -1.20 -21.03
CA LEU A 27 -1.22 -1.65 -19.67
C LEU A 27 -1.46 -3.15 -19.52
N LEU A 28 -2.66 -3.64 -19.82
CA LEU A 28 -3.00 -5.06 -19.71
C LEU A 28 -2.01 -5.92 -20.50
N ARG A 29 -1.69 -5.53 -21.75
CA ARG A 29 -0.71 -6.24 -22.57
C ARG A 29 0.69 -6.26 -21.95
N ALA A 30 1.14 -5.16 -21.34
CA ALA A 30 2.43 -5.09 -20.67
C ALA A 30 2.53 -6.03 -19.46
N PHE A 31 1.39 -6.33 -18.83
CA PHE A 31 1.23 -7.27 -17.71
C PHE A 31 0.91 -8.71 -18.15
N GLY A 32 1.03 -9.02 -19.45
CA GLY A 32 0.82 -10.37 -19.99
C GLY A 32 -0.54 -10.60 -20.64
N GLY A 33 -1.42 -9.58 -20.66
CA GLY A 33 -2.74 -9.63 -21.28
C GLY A 33 -3.75 -10.53 -20.58
N PRO A 34 -3.84 -10.55 -19.23
CA PRO A 34 -4.90 -11.30 -18.57
C PRO A 34 -6.28 -10.73 -19.00
N PRO A 35 -7.30 -11.58 -19.15
CA PRO A 35 -8.66 -11.08 -19.29
C PRO A 35 -9.05 -10.37 -17.99
N GLU A 36 -9.64 -9.19 -18.13
CA GLU A 36 -10.17 -8.43 -17.00
C GLU A 36 -11.67 -8.30 -17.16
N ALA A 37 -12.40 -8.40 -16.05
CA ALA A 37 -13.85 -8.30 -16.07
C ALA A 37 -14.29 -6.86 -16.36
N GLU A 38 -15.41 -6.70 -17.05
CA GLU A 38 -15.92 -5.37 -17.45
C GLU A 38 -16.18 -4.48 -16.23
N GLU A 39 -16.64 -5.05 -15.11
CA GLU A 39 -16.87 -4.31 -13.87
C GLU A 39 -15.58 -3.74 -13.25
N GLU A 40 -14.46 -4.47 -13.34
CA GLU A 40 -13.16 -4.02 -12.86
C GLU A 40 -12.60 -2.93 -13.76
N ARG A 41 -12.67 -3.15 -15.08
CA ARG A 41 -12.30 -2.15 -16.09
C ARG A 41 -13.10 -0.85 -15.92
N GLN A 42 -14.42 -0.96 -15.73
CA GLN A 42 -15.28 0.19 -15.51
C GLN A 42 -14.92 0.92 -14.22
N LEU A 43 -14.62 0.21 -13.13
CA LEU A 43 -14.15 0.84 -11.89
C LEU A 43 -12.88 1.64 -12.12
N TRP A 44 -11.87 1.06 -12.78
CA TRP A 44 -10.62 1.76 -13.06
C TRP A 44 -10.82 2.99 -13.95
N ARG A 45 -11.73 2.92 -14.91
CA ARG A 45 -12.12 4.07 -15.72
C ARG A 45 -12.79 5.16 -14.90
N ASP A 46 -13.74 4.80 -14.05
CA ASP A 46 -14.46 5.74 -13.17
C ASP A 46 -13.51 6.45 -12.19
N LEU A 47 -12.49 5.75 -11.70
CA LEU A 47 -11.50 6.29 -10.77
C LEU A 47 -10.41 7.14 -11.46
N THR A 48 -10.31 7.11 -12.79
CA THR A 48 -9.23 7.78 -13.51
C THR A 48 -9.39 9.31 -13.50
N GLU A 49 -8.44 9.99 -12.86
CA GLU A 49 -8.33 11.45 -12.85
C GLU A 49 -7.50 11.92 -14.06
N PHE A 50 -8.11 12.04 -15.26
CA PHE A 50 -7.40 12.25 -16.54
C PHE A 50 -6.29 13.31 -16.54
N GLY A 51 -6.44 14.41 -15.80
CA GLY A 51 -5.41 15.44 -15.65
C GLY A 51 -4.12 14.98 -14.95
N ARG A 52 -4.11 13.78 -14.36
CA ARG A 52 -3.02 13.16 -13.61
C ARG A 52 -2.48 11.89 -14.28
N PHE A 53 -2.96 11.59 -15.49
CA PHE A 53 -2.58 10.41 -16.28
C PHE A 53 -1.83 10.84 -17.53
N LEU A 54 -0.78 10.09 -17.84
CA LEU A 54 0.14 10.30 -18.95
C LEU A 54 0.14 9.05 -19.85
N ALA A 55 0.31 9.28 -21.15
CA ALA A 55 0.55 8.24 -22.14
C ALA A 55 1.64 8.67 -23.12
N ALA A 56 2.45 7.71 -23.56
CA ALA A 56 3.44 7.89 -24.62
C ALA A 56 2.93 7.27 -25.92
N TRP A 57 2.99 8.02 -27.02
CA TRP A 57 2.41 7.65 -28.32
C TRP A 57 3.47 7.53 -29.40
N ASP A 58 3.53 6.38 -30.07
CA ASP A 58 4.31 6.16 -31.29
C ASP A 58 3.35 6.17 -32.49
N GLY A 59 3.18 7.35 -33.09
CA GLY A 59 2.09 7.61 -34.04
C GLY A 59 0.73 7.56 -33.34
N ASP A 60 -0.15 6.69 -33.81
CA ASP A 60 -1.48 6.44 -33.25
C ASP A 60 -1.50 5.36 -32.14
N ARG A 61 -0.34 4.74 -31.85
CA ARG A 61 -0.24 3.64 -30.89
C ARG A 61 0.24 4.11 -29.53
N CYS A 62 -0.54 3.84 -28.50
CA CYS A 62 -0.05 3.97 -27.13
C CYS A 62 1.01 2.89 -26.86
N VAL A 63 2.19 3.31 -26.37
CA VAL A 63 3.33 2.43 -26.10
C VAL A 63 3.81 2.49 -24.66
N ALA A 64 3.31 3.42 -23.86
CA ALA A 64 3.55 3.50 -22.42
C ALA A 64 2.46 4.31 -21.73
N SER A 65 2.24 4.05 -20.44
CA SER A 65 1.29 4.79 -19.60
C SER A 65 1.85 4.96 -18.19
N ALA A 66 1.40 5.99 -17.49
CA ALA A 66 1.58 6.16 -16.04
C ALA A 66 0.50 7.11 -15.52
N GLY A 67 -0.03 6.86 -14.33
CA GLY A 67 -1.05 7.70 -13.71
C GLY A 67 -0.82 7.92 -12.23
N ALA A 68 -1.56 8.84 -11.64
CA ALA A 68 -1.56 9.06 -10.21
C ALA A 68 -2.98 9.36 -9.71
N PHE A 69 -3.48 8.54 -8.78
CA PHE A 69 -4.68 8.87 -8.00
C PHE A 69 -4.32 9.89 -6.92
N SER A 70 -5.22 10.83 -6.62
CA SER A 70 -5.04 11.72 -5.48
C SER A 70 -5.52 11.00 -4.22
N PHE A 71 -4.62 10.76 -3.27
CA PHE A 71 -4.92 10.09 -2.00
C PHE A 71 -4.69 10.99 -0.79
N ARG A 72 -5.22 10.50 0.33
CA ARG A 72 -4.93 10.98 1.67
C ARG A 72 -4.34 9.82 2.47
N LEU A 73 -3.04 9.90 2.73
CA LEU A 73 -2.26 8.88 3.45
C LEU A 73 -2.15 9.24 4.92
N THR A 74 -2.47 8.30 5.82
CA THR A 74 -2.17 8.46 7.24
C THR A 74 -0.66 8.31 7.47
N VAL A 75 -0.05 9.27 8.16
CA VAL A 75 1.38 9.25 8.55
C VAL A 75 1.52 9.12 10.07
N PRO A 76 2.71 8.82 10.62
CA PRO A 76 2.93 8.77 12.07
C PRO A 76 2.43 10.03 12.80
N GLY A 77 1.59 9.84 13.83
CA GLY A 77 0.82 10.91 14.48
C GLY A 77 -0.63 11.05 14.02
N GLY A 78 -1.07 10.26 13.04
CA GLY A 78 -2.46 10.20 12.58
C GLY A 78 -2.87 11.30 11.60
N ALA A 79 -1.94 12.17 11.21
CA ALA A 79 -2.18 13.18 10.19
C ALA A 79 -2.52 12.53 8.84
N SER A 80 -3.56 13.05 8.20
CA SER A 80 -3.96 12.70 6.85
C SER A 80 -3.24 13.62 5.87
N VAL A 81 -2.31 13.11 5.06
CA VAL A 81 -1.42 13.91 4.19
C VAL A 81 -1.73 13.67 2.70
N PRO A 82 -1.75 14.69 1.83
CA PRO A 82 -1.86 14.49 0.39
C PRO A 82 -0.75 13.56 -0.13
N ALA A 83 -1.13 12.58 -0.95
CA ALA A 83 -0.17 11.70 -1.60
C ALA A 83 -0.63 11.30 -3.01
N ALA A 84 0.28 11.31 -3.97
CA ALA A 84 0.06 10.77 -5.31
C ALA A 84 0.18 9.24 -5.30
N GLY A 85 -0.92 8.52 -5.49
CA GLY A 85 -0.94 7.07 -5.70
C GLY A 85 -0.56 6.72 -7.13
N VAL A 86 0.74 6.54 -7.40
CA VAL A 86 1.26 6.19 -8.72
C VAL A 86 0.77 4.80 -9.14
N THR A 87 0.13 4.73 -10.30
CA THR A 87 -0.56 3.55 -10.83
C THR A 87 -0.41 3.44 -12.35
N MET A 88 -0.92 2.35 -12.92
CA MET A 88 -1.04 2.11 -14.37
C MET A 88 0.26 2.35 -15.15
N VAL A 89 1.39 2.08 -14.51
CA VAL A 89 2.72 2.23 -15.10
C VAL A 89 3.01 1.08 -16.03
N SER A 90 3.14 1.37 -17.33
CA SER A 90 3.40 0.36 -18.35
C SER A 90 4.36 0.86 -19.42
N VAL A 91 5.14 -0.06 -19.99
CA VAL A 91 5.89 0.16 -21.23
C VAL A 91 5.74 -1.09 -22.09
N ALA A 92 5.23 -0.90 -23.31
CA ALA A 92 5.10 -1.96 -24.30
C ALA A 92 6.43 -2.68 -24.50
N ALA A 93 6.41 -4.01 -24.61
CA ALA A 93 7.62 -4.83 -24.72
C ALA A 93 8.54 -4.39 -25.86
N THR A 94 7.97 -3.94 -26.98
CA THR A 94 8.66 -3.42 -28.17
C THR A 94 9.38 -2.09 -27.95
N HIS A 95 9.07 -1.37 -26.87
CA HIS A 95 9.58 -0.03 -26.55
C HIS A 95 10.35 0.02 -25.21
N ARG A 96 10.59 -1.13 -24.58
CA ARG A 96 11.38 -1.22 -23.35
C ARG A 96 12.82 -0.79 -23.58
N ARG A 97 13.48 -0.34 -22.50
CA ARG A 97 14.89 0.09 -22.47
C ARG A 97 15.23 1.27 -23.40
N ARG A 98 14.23 2.07 -23.78
CA ARG A 98 14.38 3.31 -24.58
C ARG A 98 14.19 4.59 -23.77
N GLY A 99 14.23 4.51 -22.43
CA GLY A 99 14.09 5.66 -21.54
C GLY A 99 12.66 6.13 -21.25
N LEU A 100 11.62 5.54 -21.86
CA LEU A 100 10.22 5.96 -21.69
C LEU A 100 9.78 5.98 -20.22
N LEU A 101 10.06 4.92 -19.45
CA LEU A 101 9.72 4.90 -18.03
C LEU A 101 10.40 6.03 -17.25
N THR A 102 11.68 6.27 -17.50
CA THR A 102 12.43 7.36 -16.86
C THR A 102 11.83 8.73 -17.21
N ALA A 103 11.43 8.93 -18.47
CA ALA A 103 10.78 10.17 -18.91
C ALA A 103 9.42 10.38 -18.23
N MET A 104 8.59 9.33 -18.19
CA MET A 104 7.29 9.38 -17.50
C MET A 104 7.43 9.66 -16.01
N MET A 105 8.31 8.95 -15.31
CA MET A 105 8.53 9.15 -13.87
C MET A 105 9.06 10.56 -13.56
N ARG A 106 9.92 11.11 -14.42
CA ARG A 106 10.42 12.49 -14.25
C ARG A 106 9.29 13.49 -14.38
N ARG A 107 8.54 13.40 -15.49
CA ARG A 107 7.38 14.27 -15.73
C ARG A 107 6.36 14.16 -14.59
N GLN A 108 6.04 12.94 -14.18
CA GLN A 108 5.07 12.70 -13.14
C GLN A 108 5.51 13.27 -11.78
N LEU A 109 6.78 13.14 -11.37
CA LEU A 109 7.25 13.73 -10.12
C LEU A 109 7.33 15.27 -10.16
N ASP A 110 7.63 15.86 -11.32
CA ASP A 110 7.52 17.31 -11.51
C ASP A 110 6.06 17.78 -11.39
N ASP A 111 5.11 17.04 -11.99
CA ASP A 111 3.69 17.34 -11.90
C ASP A 111 3.17 17.16 -10.45
N ILE A 112 3.54 16.09 -9.75
CA ILE A 112 3.15 15.83 -8.34
C ILE A 112 3.65 16.96 -7.43
N ARG A 113 4.89 17.40 -7.64
CA ARG A 113 5.44 18.56 -6.94
C ARG A 113 4.61 19.82 -7.21
N SER A 114 4.20 20.04 -8.45
CA SER A 114 3.36 21.20 -8.82
C SER A 114 1.95 21.17 -8.24
N TRP A 115 1.49 20.00 -7.77
CA TRP A 115 0.22 19.82 -7.08
C TRP A 115 0.33 19.99 -5.56
N ASP A 116 1.49 20.41 -5.06
CA ASP A 116 1.79 20.58 -3.62
C ASP A 116 1.60 19.27 -2.81
N GLU A 117 1.82 18.12 -3.44
CA GLU A 117 1.74 16.82 -2.79
C GLU A 117 3.13 16.39 -2.29
N PRO A 118 3.38 16.35 -0.96
CA PRO A 118 4.71 16.09 -0.43
C PRO A 118 5.17 14.64 -0.62
N LEU A 119 4.25 13.73 -0.97
CA LEU A 119 4.49 12.31 -1.06
C LEU A 119 3.95 11.75 -2.38
N ALA A 120 4.71 10.83 -2.97
CA ALA A 120 4.22 9.88 -3.96
C ALA A 120 4.34 8.47 -3.38
N VAL A 121 3.36 7.61 -3.68
CA VAL A 121 3.31 6.24 -3.18
C VAL A 121 2.89 5.27 -4.28
N LEU A 122 3.33 4.02 -4.19
CA LEU A 122 2.97 2.98 -5.15
C LEU A 122 3.02 1.59 -4.54
N THR A 123 2.39 0.63 -5.21
CA THR A 123 2.66 -0.80 -5.03
C THR A 123 3.59 -1.28 -6.15
N ALA A 124 4.74 -1.86 -5.79
CA ALA A 124 5.73 -2.23 -6.78
C ALA A 124 5.44 -3.62 -7.37
N SER A 125 5.34 -3.71 -8.70
CA SER A 125 5.39 -5.00 -9.40
C SER A 125 6.80 -5.62 -9.36
N GLU A 126 7.83 -4.78 -9.46
CA GLU A 126 9.23 -5.16 -9.31
C GLU A 126 9.99 -4.10 -8.46
N PRO A 127 10.46 -4.44 -7.24
CA PRO A 127 11.13 -3.51 -6.33
C PRO A 127 12.33 -2.75 -6.94
N ALA A 128 13.09 -3.41 -7.81
CA ALA A 128 14.29 -2.85 -8.43
C ALA A 128 13.99 -1.75 -9.47
N ILE A 129 12.75 -1.65 -9.95
CA ILE A 129 12.36 -0.62 -10.91
C ILE A 129 12.30 0.74 -10.20
N TYR A 130 11.51 0.85 -9.14
CA TYR A 130 11.19 2.15 -8.53
C TYR A 130 12.24 2.68 -7.57
N GLY A 131 13.09 1.80 -7.01
CA GLY A 131 14.21 2.24 -6.17
C GLY A 131 15.16 3.24 -6.87
N ARG A 132 15.29 3.18 -8.21
CA ARG A 132 16.13 4.12 -8.98
C ARG A 132 15.51 5.51 -9.13
N PHE A 133 14.20 5.62 -8.94
CA PHE A 133 13.45 6.88 -8.87
C PHE A 133 13.25 7.30 -7.41
N GLY A 134 13.98 6.65 -6.49
CA GLY A 134 14.06 6.83 -5.05
C GLY A 134 12.78 6.62 -4.26
N TYR A 135 11.95 5.69 -4.71
CA TYR A 135 10.91 5.07 -3.89
C TYR A 135 11.52 4.00 -2.97
N GLY A 136 11.23 4.09 -1.67
CA GLY A 136 11.65 3.10 -0.67
C GLY A 136 10.46 2.26 -0.18
N ALA A 137 10.65 0.94 -0.01
CA ALA A 137 9.66 0.06 0.61
C ALA A 137 9.43 0.50 2.07
N ALA A 138 8.26 1.07 2.36
CA ALA A 138 7.96 1.71 3.63
C ALA A 138 7.01 0.88 4.51
N THR A 139 6.27 -0.05 3.90
CA THR A 139 5.45 -1.03 4.62
C THR A 139 5.73 -2.44 4.16
N PHE A 140 5.52 -3.36 5.08
CA PHE A 140 5.53 -4.79 4.85
C PHE A 140 4.20 -5.37 5.31
N GLN A 141 3.85 -6.52 4.75
CA GLN A 141 2.63 -7.25 5.03
C GLN A 141 2.95 -8.72 5.24
N LEU A 142 2.02 -9.42 5.87
CA LEU A 142 2.04 -10.87 6.00
C LEU A 142 0.96 -11.52 5.14
N ASP A 143 1.41 -12.49 4.36
CA ASP A 143 0.58 -13.57 3.85
C ASP A 143 0.73 -14.76 4.81
N ALA A 144 -0.32 -15.56 4.97
CA ALA A 144 -0.28 -16.75 5.82
C ALA A 144 -1.21 -17.84 5.29
N GLU A 145 -0.80 -19.09 5.48
CA GLU A 145 -1.63 -20.28 5.26
C GLU A 145 -1.75 -20.99 6.60
N ILE A 146 -2.94 -20.91 7.19
CA ILE A 146 -3.20 -21.33 8.56
C ILE A 146 -3.94 -22.67 8.55
N ASP A 147 -3.33 -23.71 9.12
CA ASP A 147 -3.99 -24.98 9.46
C ASP A 147 -4.91 -24.74 10.67
N THR A 148 -6.18 -24.44 10.42
CA THR A 148 -7.15 -24.02 11.45
C THR A 148 -7.47 -25.14 12.44
N VAL A 149 -7.40 -26.41 11.98
CA VAL A 149 -7.63 -27.60 12.79
C VAL A 149 -6.57 -27.75 13.89
N ARG A 150 -5.31 -27.41 13.59
CA ARG A 150 -4.19 -27.61 14.52
C ARG A 150 -3.69 -26.33 15.20
N ALA A 151 -3.89 -25.17 14.59
CA ALA A 151 -3.40 -23.91 15.14
C ALA A 151 -4.09 -23.56 16.46
N GLY A 152 -5.43 -23.70 16.52
CA GLY A 152 -6.27 -23.32 17.65
C GLY A 152 -6.21 -21.83 18.01
N LEU A 153 -7.22 -21.30 18.70
CA LEU A 153 -7.26 -19.90 19.14
C LEU A 153 -7.43 -19.77 20.65
N THR A 154 -6.83 -18.73 21.20
CA THR A 154 -7.09 -18.17 22.54
C THR A 154 -7.59 -16.74 22.33
N VAL A 155 -8.86 -16.50 22.64
CA VAL A 155 -9.51 -15.20 22.45
C VAL A 155 -9.59 -14.43 23.77
N PRO A 156 -9.51 -13.09 23.75
CA PRO A 156 -9.63 -12.27 24.95
C PRO A 156 -11.06 -12.27 25.51
N ASP A 157 -11.19 -11.85 26.77
CA ASP A 157 -12.48 -11.60 27.42
C ASP A 157 -13.33 -10.61 26.61
N GLY A 158 -14.66 -10.77 26.68
CA GLY A 158 -15.61 -9.92 25.95
C GLY A 158 -15.86 -10.35 24.49
N THR A 159 -15.11 -11.31 23.95
CA THR A 159 -15.33 -11.87 22.61
C THR A 159 -16.75 -12.45 22.44
N ASP A 160 -17.29 -13.08 23.47
CA ASP A 160 -18.66 -13.65 23.46
C ASP A 160 -19.76 -12.58 23.51
N GLY A 161 -19.42 -11.34 23.87
CA GLY A 161 -20.34 -10.20 23.81
C GLY A 161 -20.46 -9.59 22.41
N VAL A 162 -19.76 -10.12 21.41
CA VAL A 162 -19.81 -9.67 20.02
C VAL A 162 -20.70 -10.62 19.23
N ARG A 163 -21.80 -10.08 18.69
CA ARG A 163 -22.69 -10.84 17.81
C ARG A 163 -22.17 -10.77 16.39
N LEU A 164 -22.09 -11.92 15.72
CA LEU A 164 -21.76 -11.98 14.30
C LEU A 164 -23.01 -12.25 13.48
N ARG A 165 -23.10 -11.61 12.31
CA ARG A 165 -24.22 -11.79 11.39
C ARG A 165 -23.73 -11.75 9.94
N TYR A 166 -24.18 -12.70 9.13
CA TYR A 166 -24.01 -12.63 7.68
C TYR A 166 -24.77 -11.43 7.11
N ALA A 167 -24.13 -10.75 6.17
CA ALA A 167 -24.73 -9.66 5.43
C ALA A 167 -24.37 -9.79 3.94
N ASP A 168 -25.25 -9.26 3.09
CA ASP A 168 -24.86 -9.03 1.70
C ASP A 168 -23.72 -7.99 1.66
N PRO A 169 -22.61 -8.25 0.93
CA PRO A 169 -21.47 -7.33 0.90
C PRO A 169 -21.82 -5.91 0.43
N ALA A 170 -22.75 -5.76 -0.51
CA ALA A 170 -23.16 -4.47 -1.04
C ALA A 170 -24.11 -3.75 -0.08
N GLU A 171 -25.07 -4.46 0.53
CA GLU A 171 -25.96 -3.87 1.54
C GLU A 171 -25.20 -3.43 2.81
N ALA A 172 -24.12 -4.12 3.17
CA ALA A 172 -23.31 -3.80 4.34
C ALA A 172 -22.22 -2.75 4.08
N LEU A 173 -22.07 -2.26 2.84
CA LEU A 173 -20.94 -1.43 2.43
C LEU A 173 -20.78 -0.19 3.31
N ASP A 174 -21.84 0.60 3.48
CA ASP A 174 -21.78 1.85 4.26
C ASP A 174 -21.34 1.62 5.72
N ALA A 175 -21.84 0.56 6.36
CA ALA A 175 -21.45 0.19 7.71
C ALA A 175 -19.98 -0.26 7.79
N CYS A 176 -19.51 -1.00 6.79
CA CYS A 176 -18.11 -1.41 6.69
C CYS A 176 -17.19 -0.20 6.45
N GLU A 177 -17.58 0.72 5.57
CA GLU A 177 -16.81 1.95 5.31
C GLU A 177 -16.75 2.86 6.53
N ALA A 178 -17.82 2.93 7.33
CA ALA A 178 -17.81 3.66 8.61
C ALA A 178 -16.80 3.06 9.61
N VAL A 179 -16.68 1.73 9.67
CA VAL A 179 -15.64 1.06 10.47
C VAL A 179 -14.25 1.38 9.91
N TYR A 180 -14.04 1.19 8.61
CA TYR A 180 -12.76 1.46 7.96
C TYR A 180 -12.28 2.90 8.18
N ALA A 181 -13.17 3.89 7.97
CA ALA A 181 -12.85 5.31 8.14
C ALA A 181 -12.40 5.66 9.57
N ARG A 182 -12.94 4.99 10.59
CA ARG A 182 -12.51 5.15 11.99
C ARG A 182 -11.14 4.58 12.28
N LEU A 183 -10.71 3.57 11.52
CA LEU A 183 -9.41 2.92 11.66
C LEU A 183 -8.29 3.66 10.91
N VAL A 184 -8.62 4.32 9.79
CA VAL A 184 -7.64 5.01 8.92
C VAL A 184 -6.66 5.92 9.70
N PRO A 185 -7.08 6.79 10.65
CA PRO A 185 -6.14 7.64 11.37
C PRO A 185 -5.25 6.89 12.37
N GLY A 186 -5.63 5.67 12.76
CA GLY A 186 -4.97 4.90 13.82
C GLY A 186 -3.71 4.15 13.39
N ARG A 187 -3.46 4.04 12.08
CA ARG A 187 -2.31 3.28 11.55
C ARG A 187 -1.68 3.97 10.34
N PRO A 188 -0.39 4.33 10.39
CA PRO A 188 0.28 4.91 9.24
C PRO A 188 0.27 3.95 8.03
N GLY A 189 0.25 4.50 6.82
CA GLY A 189 0.15 3.71 5.59
C GLY A 189 -1.29 3.50 5.09
N MET A 190 -2.30 3.65 5.95
CA MET A 190 -3.69 3.55 5.53
C MET A 190 -4.11 4.74 4.65
N LEU A 191 -4.95 4.46 3.66
CA LEU A 191 -5.50 5.47 2.75
C LEU A 191 -6.94 5.79 3.15
N ALA A 192 -7.29 7.07 3.26
CA ALA A 192 -8.69 7.44 3.30
C ALA A 192 -9.31 7.19 1.92
N ARG A 193 -10.37 6.37 1.88
CA ARG A 193 -11.08 6.07 0.63
C ARG A 193 -11.81 7.32 0.16
N ARG A 194 -11.54 7.72 -1.09
CA ARG A 194 -12.30 8.75 -1.80
C ARG A 194 -13.54 8.13 -2.43
N PRO A 195 -14.56 8.92 -2.81
CA PRO A 195 -15.76 8.38 -3.46
C PRO A 195 -15.40 7.47 -4.64
N GLY A 196 -16.05 6.30 -4.71
CA GLY A 196 -15.79 5.26 -5.69
C GLY A 196 -14.79 4.19 -5.22
N TRP A 197 -13.87 4.50 -4.30
CA TRP A 197 -12.87 3.54 -3.81
C TRP A 197 -13.46 2.45 -2.92
N GLU A 198 -14.60 2.73 -2.26
CA GLU A 198 -15.34 1.74 -1.49
C GLU A 198 -15.77 0.53 -2.34
N ARG A 199 -16.02 0.75 -3.64
CA ARG A 199 -16.41 -0.29 -4.60
C ARG A 199 -15.30 -1.33 -4.86
N LEU A 200 -14.03 -0.94 -4.70
CA LEU A 200 -12.89 -1.84 -4.95
C LEU A 200 -12.97 -3.10 -4.08
N GLY A 201 -13.35 -2.96 -2.81
CA GLY A 201 -13.48 -4.07 -1.88
C GLY A 201 -14.68 -5.00 -2.15
N LEU A 202 -15.52 -4.66 -3.13
CA LEU A 202 -16.68 -5.44 -3.55
C LEU A 202 -16.52 -6.08 -4.93
N LEU A 203 -15.45 -5.78 -5.68
CA LEU A 203 -15.18 -6.49 -6.93
C LEU A 203 -15.10 -8.00 -6.67
N ASP A 204 -15.90 -8.75 -7.41
CA ASP A 204 -16.00 -10.21 -7.28
C ASP A 204 -16.31 -10.90 -8.62
N PRO A 205 -15.51 -10.65 -9.67
CA PRO A 205 -15.75 -11.31 -10.93
C PRO A 205 -15.51 -12.82 -10.78
N GLU A 206 -16.40 -13.63 -11.36
CA GLU A 206 -16.34 -15.09 -11.24
C GLU A 206 -14.98 -15.66 -11.72
N SER A 207 -14.40 -15.05 -12.75
CA SER A 207 -13.11 -15.42 -13.33
C SER A 207 -11.94 -15.36 -12.34
N THR A 208 -12.01 -14.51 -11.30
CA THR A 208 -10.93 -14.35 -10.31
C THR A 208 -11.16 -15.16 -9.02
N ARG A 209 -12.32 -15.82 -8.86
CA ARG A 209 -12.64 -16.59 -7.66
C ARG A 209 -11.84 -17.88 -7.53
N GLY A 210 -11.32 -18.42 -8.63
CA GLY A 210 -10.48 -19.63 -8.60
C GLY A 210 -11.20 -20.87 -8.02
N GLY A 211 -12.51 -20.98 -8.27
CA GLY A 211 -13.39 -22.03 -7.75
C GLY A 211 -13.95 -21.79 -6.35
N ALA A 212 -13.68 -20.62 -5.76
CA ALA A 212 -14.29 -20.22 -4.49
C ALA A 212 -15.72 -19.68 -4.68
N SER A 213 -16.46 -19.60 -3.57
CA SER A 213 -17.79 -18.99 -3.49
C SER A 213 -17.79 -17.52 -3.98
N PRO A 214 -18.97 -16.93 -4.24
CA PRO A 214 -19.11 -15.48 -4.24
C PRO A 214 -18.58 -14.86 -2.94
N LEU A 215 -18.24 -13.57 -2.99
CA LEU A 215 -17.83 -12.77 -1.84
C LEU A 215 -18.90 -12.86 -0.73
N GLN A 216 -18.46 -13.24 0.46
CA GLN A 216 -19.31 -13.27 1.65
C GLN A 216 -18.87 -12.20 2.64
N CYS A 217 -19.81 -11.68 3.42
CA CYS A 217 -19.55 -10.69 4.45
C CYS A 217 -20.20 -11.13 5.77
N VAL A 218 -19.46 -10.99 6.86
CA VAL A 218 -19.98 -11.05 8.22
C VAL A 218 -19.66 -9.74 8.91
N VAL A 219 -20.67 -9.14 9.54
CA VAL A 219 -20.51 -7.96 10.39
C VAL A 219 -20.45 -8.39 11.85
N ALA A 220 -19.59 -7.74 12.61
CA ALA A 220 -19.51 -7.83 14.06
C ALA A 220 -20.31 -6.68 14.67
N GLU A 221 -21.28 -7.01 15.51
CA GLU A 221 -22.22 -6.07 16.15
C GLU A 221 -22.04 -6.12 17.67
N ARG A 222 -22.03 -4.94 18.29
CA ARG A 222 -22.09 -4.76 19.75
C ARG A 222 -22.95 -3.54 20.06
N ASP A 223 -23.87 -3.67 21.01
CA ASP A 223 -24.78 -2.60 21.43
C ASP A 223 -25.55 -1.93 20.28
N GLY A 224 -25.93 -2.73 19.27
CA GLY A 224 -26.67 -2.27 18.09
C GLY A 224 -25.81 -1.53 17.04
N ALA A 225 -24.50 -1.44 17.22
CA ALA A 225 -23.57 -0.81 16.28
C ALA A 225 -22.65 -1.84 15.62
N THR A 226 -22.28 -1.60 14.35
CA THR A 226 -21.23 -2.39 13.68
C THR A 226 -19.86 -1.97 14.21
N VAL A 227 -19.13 -2.93 14.79
CA VAL A 227 -17.80 -2.74 15.40
C VAL A 227 -16.69 -3.46 14.65
N GLY A 228 -17.02 -4.19 13.60
CA GLY A 228 -16.06 -4.84 12.72
C GLY A 228 -16.75 -5.57 11.58
N TYR A 229 -15.97 -6.04 10.62
CA TYR A 229 -16.45 -6.90 9.55
C TYR A 229 -15.33 -7.80 9.03
N ALA A 230 -15.72 -8.94 8.46
CA ALA A 230 -14.85 -9.80 7.67
C ALA A 230 -15.50 -10.06 6.31
N ARG A 231 -14.71 -9.92 5.26
CA ARG A 231 -15.06 -10.29 3.88
C ARG A 231 -14.18 -11.44 3.44
N PHE A 232 -14.77 -12.52 2.95
CA PHE A 232 -14.06 -13.76 2.65
C PHE A 232 -14.76 -14.55 1.56
N ARG A 233 -14.10 -15.60 1.07
CA ARG A 233 -14.69 -16.65 0.24
C ARG A 233 -14.36 -18.00 0.82
N VAL A 234 -15.15 -19.01 0.46
CA VAL A 234 -14.86 -20.41 0.78
C VAL A 234 -14.61 -21.15 -0.52
N LYS A 235 -13.47 -21.85 -0.61
CA LYS A 235 -13.16 -22.78 -1.68
C LYS A 235 -13.40 -24.20 -1.18
N PRO A 236 -14.49 -24.86 -1.61
CA PRO A 236 -14.76 -26.23 -1.20
C PRO A 236 -13.71 -27.18 -1.77
N SER A 237 -13.31 -28.17 -0.98
CA SER A 237 -12.44 -29.27 -1.40
C SER A 237 -12.75 -30.52 -0.60
N TRP A 238 -12.60 -31.70 -1.22
CA TRP A 238 -12.82 -33.00 -0.60
C TRP A 238 -11.66 -33.93 -0.93
N GLY A 239 -11.07 -34.52 0.10
CA GLY A 239 -10.06 -35.56 -0.01
C GLY A 239 -10.56 -36.89 0.57
N PRO A 240 -9.74 -37.96 0.51
CA PRO A 240 -10.07 -39.26 1.10
C PRO A 240 -10.37 -39.21 2.60
N GLY A 241 -9.86 -38.21 3.31
CA GLY A 241 -10.09 -37.98 4.74
C GLY A 241 -11.34 -37.15 5.08
N GLY A 242 -12.12 -36.71 4.07
CA GLY A 242 -13.29 -35.86 4.25
C GLY A 242 -13.09 -34.45 3.67
N PRO A 243 -13.89 -33.46 4.13
CA PRO A 243 -13.80 -32.08 3.65
C PRO A 243 -12.50 -31.41 4.10
N GLU A 244 -11.87 -30.66 3.20
CA GLU A 244 -10.60 -29.96 3.41
C GLU A 244 -10.59 -28.59 2.71
N GLY A 245 -11.72 -27.88 2.79
CA GLY A 245 -11.89 -26.57 2.16
C GLY A 245 -10.92 -25.50 2.68
N GLU A 246 -10.78 -24.43 1.91
CA GLU A 246 -9.97 -23.25 2.24
C GLU A 246 -10.87 -22.03 2.40
N VAL A 247 -10.71 -21.29 3.50
CA VAL A 247 -11.26 -19.95 3.66
C VAL A 247 -10.24 -18.96 3.10
N ALA A 248 -10.63 -18.11 2.16
CA ALA A 248 -9.78 -17.05 1.61
C ALA A 248 -10.23 -15.70 2.16
N LEU A 249 -9.44 -15.12 3.07
CA LEU A 249 -9.72 -13.80 3.64
C LEU A 249 -9.46 -12.70 2.62
N SER A 250 -10.44 -11.81 2.44
CA SER A 250 -10.31 -10.61 1.57
C SER A 250 -10.12 -9.33 2.37
N ALA A 251 -10.84 -9.17 3.49
CA ALA A 251 -10.65 -8.04 4.41
C ALA A 251 -11.11 -8.42 5.82
N LEU A 252 -10.47 -7.87 6.85
CA LEU A 252 -10.90 -7.97 8.25
C LEU A 252 -10.56 -6.67 8.95
N GLU A 253 -11.58 -5.97 9.42
CA GLU A 253 -11.41 -4.72 10.16
C GLU A 253 -12.23 -4.78 11.44
N ALA A 254 -11.66 -4.30 12.54
CA ALA A 254 -12.33 -4.30 13.84
C ALA A 254 -11.86 -3.11 14.67
N LEU A 255 -12.80 -2.48 15.39
CA LEU A 255 -12.54 -1.30 16.20
C LEU A 255 -11.91 -1.62 17.56
N ASP A 256 -11.97 -2.88 17.99
CA ASP A 256 -11.41 -3.32 19.27
C ASP A 256 -10.99 -4.80 19.23
N PRO A 257 -10.14 -5.24 20.19
CA PRO A 257 -9.60 -6.60 20.20
C PRO A 257 -10.65 -7.71 20.29
N ALA A 258 -11.75 -7.51 21.03
CA ALA A 258 -12.79 -8.52 21.18
C ALA A 258 -13.60 -8.70 19.88
N ALA A 259 -13.89 -7.60 19.17
CA ALA A 259 -14.50 -7.67 17.84
C ALA A 259 -13.59 -8.35 16.81
N GLY A 260 -12.29 -8.02 16.82
CA GLY A 260 -11.30 -8.67 15.96
C GLY A 260 -11.18 -10.17 16.25
N ALA A 261 -11.12 -10.55 17.52
CA ALA A 261 -11.05 -11.94 17.94
C ALA A 261 -12.31 -12.74 17.61
N ALA A 262 -13.50 -12.12 17.69
CA ALA A 262 -14.75 -12.77 17.29
C ALA A 262 -14.74 -13.10 15.79
N LEU A 263 -14.30 -12.16 14.94
CA LEU A 263 -14.17 -12.36 13.50
C LEU A 263 -13.13 -13.44 13.17
N TRP A 264 -11.96 -13.43 13.83
CA TRP A 264 -10.95 -14.48 13.67
C TRP A 264 -11.46 -15.85 14.10
N ARG A 265 -12.12 -15.95 15.25
CA ARG A 265 -12.73 -17.19 15.74
C ARG A 265 -13.73 -17.74 14.73
N PHE A 266 -14.61 -16.89 14.21
CA PHE A 266 -15.56 -17.28 13.18
C PHE A 266 -14.88 -17.86 11.93
N LEU A 267 -13.81 -17.22 11.42
CA LEU A 267 -13.11 -17.72 10.24
C LEU A 267 -12.36 -19.04 10.50
N PHE A 268 -11.89 -19.27 11.73
CA PHE A 268 -11.24 -20.53 12.12
C PHE A 268 -12.22 -21.69 12.28
N ASP A 269 -13.43 -21.40 12.77
CA ASP A 269 -14.45 -22.38 13.11
C ASP A 269 -15.43 -22.68 11.95
N LEU A 270 -15.13 -22.22 10.73
CA LEU A 270 -15.95 -22.51 9.56
C LEU A 270 -15.91 -24.01 9.22
N ASP A 271 -17.05 -24.69 9.39
CA ASP A 271 -17.21 -26.11 9.08
C ASP A 271 -16.78 -26.45 7.64
N LEU A 272 -16.35 -27.70 7.44
CA LEU A 272 -15.89 -28.25 6.16
C LEU A 272 -14.61 -27.59 5.60
N THR A 273 -13.97 -26.70 6.37
CA THR A 273 -12.69 -26.10 6.03
C THR A 273 -11.60 -26.58 6.99
N SER A 274 -10.37 -26.65 6.50
CA SER A 274 -9.19 -27.03 7.29
C SER A 274 -8.05 -26.02 7.19
N SER A 275 -8.21 -25.01 6.32
CA SER A 275 -7.21 -23.98 6.11
C SER A 275 -7.82 -22.59 5.95
N LEU A 276 -7.09 -21.58 6.43
CA LEU A 276 -7.41 -20.16 6.24
C LEU A 276 -6.22 -19.48 5.56
N ARG A 277 -6.46 -18.97 4.36
CA ARG A 277 -5.51 -18.17 3.59
C ARG A 277 -5.73 -16.70 3.89
N VAL A 278 -4.67 -16.08 4.40
CA VAL A 278 -4.60 -14.66 4.73
C VAL A 278 -3.63 -14.00 3.77
N ARG A 279 -3.99 -12.82 3.25
CA ARG A 279 -3.11 -12.04 2.38
C ARG A 279 -3.07 -10.59 2.79
N GLY A 280 -1.88 -9.99 2.67
CA GLY A 280 -1.70 -8.55 2.78
C GLY A 280 -2.07 -7.97 4.14
N ARG A 281 -1.96 -8.74 5.24
CA ARG A 281 -2.28 -8.26 6.59
C ARG A 281 -1.11 -7.52 7.25
N PRO A 282 -1.34 -6.71 8.29
CA PRO A 282 -0.25 -6.09 9.01
C PRO A 282 0.76 -7.11 9.57
N VAL A 283 2.03 -6.71 9.65
CA VAL A 283 3.09 -7.56 10.24
C VAL A 283 2.91 -7.85 11.73
N ASP A 284 2.13 -7.02 12.41
CA ASP A 284 1.77 -7.11 13.82
C ASP A 284 0.30 -7.50 14.02
N ASP A 285 -0.35 -8.09 13.01
CA ASP A 285 -1.78 -8.44 13.10
C ASP A 285 -2.06 -9.43 14.24
N ALA A 286 -3.20 -9.22 14.89
CA ALA A 286 -3.56 -9.84 16.16
C ALA A 286 -3.63 -11.37 16.09
N TRP A 287 -3.97 -11.95 14.94
CA TRP A 287 -4.09 -13.41 14.79
C TRP A 287 -2.83 -14.14 15.23
N GLN A 288 -1.64 -13.55 15.04
CA GLN A 288 -0.36 -14.14 15.42
C GLN A 288 -0.22 -14.37 16.94
N TYR A 289 -0.96 -13.59 17.73
CA TYR A 289 -0.99 -13.67 19.19
C TYR A 289 -2.25 -14.37 19.72
N LEU A 290 -3.26 -14.55 18.87
CA LEU A 290 -4.45 -15.36 19.19
C LEU A 290 -4.19 -16.86 18.98
N VAL A 291 -3.35 -17.24 18.02
CA VAL A 291 -3.07 -18.66 17.73
C VAL A 291 -2.26 -19.35 18.84
N LYS A 292 -2.57 -20.62 19.12
CA LYS A 292 -1.82 -21.43 20.09
C LYS A 292 -0.52 -22.00 19.52
N ASP A 293 -0.49 -22.26 18.21
CA ASP A 293 0.71 -22.73 17.49
C ASP A 293 0.95 -21.94 16.19
N VAL A 294 1.74 -20.87 16.28
CA VAL A 294 2.10 -20.02 15.12
C VAL A 294 2.85 -20.80 14.03
N ARG A 295 3.47 -21.95 14.33
CA ARG A 295 4.15 -22.78 13.32
C ARG A 295 3.17 -23.40 12.32
N ARG A 296 1.88 -23.46 12.67
CA ARG A 296 0.78 -23.90 11.79
C ARG A 296 0.28 -22.83 10.84
N CYS A 297 0.81 -21.62 10.93
CA CYS A 297 0.31 -20.45 10.21
C CYS A 297 1.18 -20.03 9.01
N ARG A 298 2.40 -20.57 8.88
CA ARG A 298 3.33 -20.33 7.76
C ARG A 298 3.37 -18.85 7.29
N PRO A 299 3.63 -17.88 8.17
CA PRO A 299 3.66 -16.48 7.79
C PRO A 299 4.79 -16.21 6.79
N ALA A 300 4.49 -15.43 5.76
CA ALA A 300 5.41 -14.99 4.73
C ALA A 300 5.39 -13.45 4.63
N LEU A 301 6.56 -12.84 4.81
CA LEU A 301 6.73 -11.40 4.72
C LEU A 301 6.80 -10.96 3.26
N ARG A 302 6.11 -9.87 2.94
CA ARG A 302 6.13 -9.24 1.61
C ARG A 302 6.17 -7.72 1.75
N ASP A 303 6.92 -7.03 0.90
CA ASP A 303 6.83 -5.59 0.75
C ASP A 303 5.48 -5.18 0.13
N ALA A 304 5.01 -3.96 0.43
CA ALA A 304 3.71 -3.51 -0.06
C ALA A 304 3.73 -2.06 -0.57
N LEU A 305 3.70 -1.09 0.33
CA LEU A 305 3.69 0.33 -0.04
C LEU A 305 5.11 0.86 -0.12
N TYR A 306 5.41 1.48 -1.25
CA TYR A 306 6.62 2.25 -1.46
C TYR A 306 6.30 3.73 -1.31
N VAL A 307 7.20 4.48 -0.67
CA VAL A 307 7.07 5.92 -0.44
C VAL A 307 8.23 6.65 -1.09
N ARG A 308 7.92 7.78 -1.72
CA ARG A 308 8.85 8.75 -2.29
C ARG A 308 8.53 10.12 -1.70
N PRO A 309 9.40 10.67 -0.84
CA PRO A 309 9.34 12.08 -0.49
C PRO A 309 9.54 12.90 -1.78
N VAL A 310 8.50 13.64 -2.17
CA VAL A 310 8.55 14.55 -3.33
C VAL A 310 9.10 15.90 -2.87
N GLU A 311 8.68 16.36 -1.69
CA GLU A 311 9.20 17.54 -1.00
C GLU A 311 9.66 17.13 0.41
N VAL A 312 10.98 17.01 0.63
CA VAL A 312 11.56 16.48 1.87
C VAL A 312 11.13 17.26 3.12
N GLY A 313 11.22 18.59 3.08
CA GLY A 313 10.84 19.44 4.20
C GLY A 313 9.37 19.28 4.58
N ALA A 314 8.48 19.40 3.59
CA ALA A 314 7.04 19.28 3.79
C ALA A 314 6.64 17.87 4.25
N ALA A 315 7.23 16.81 3.69
CA ALA A 315 6.98 15.44 4.13
C ALA A 315 7.40 15.23 5.59
N LEU A 316 8.63 15.61 5.97
CA LEU A 316 9.14 15.38 7.33
C LEU A 316 8.45 16.25 8.39
N ALA A 317 7.94 17.42 8.03
CA ALA A 317 7.13 18.26 8.91
C ALA A 317 5.68 17.76 9.06
N ALA A 318 5.17 16.95 8.11
CA ALA A 318 3.79 16.46 8.12
C ALA A 318 3.55 15.28 9.07
N ARG A 319 4.61 14.64 9.59
CA ARG A 319 4.54 13.55 10.56
C ARG A 319 5.08 13.95 11.93
N THR A 320 4.71 13.17 12.94
CA THR A 320 5.29 13.24 14.30
C THR A 320 6.37 12.17 14.48
N TYR A 321 7.12 12.29 15.58
CA TYR A 321 8.24 11.44 15.93
C TYR A 321 8.05 10.85 17.34
N ARG A 322 8.44 9.59 17.51
CA ARG A 322 8.19 8.84 18.76
C ARG A 322 8.89 9.44 19.98
N THR A 323 10.09 9.97 19.76
CA THR A 323 10.90 10.69 20.74
C THR A 323 11.34 12.02 20.14
N PRO A 324 11.72 13.00 20.98
CA PRO A 324 12.39 14.20 20.49
C PRO A 324 13.57 13.85 19.59
N VAL A 325 13.70 14.59 18.49
CA VAL A 325 14.80 14.48 17.52
C VAL A 325 15.22 15.89 17.10
N ASP A 326 16.53 16.14 17.06
CA ASP A 326 17.13 17.32 16.42
C ASP A 326 18.38 16.88 15.66
N VAL A 327 18.23 16.64 14.36
CA VAL A 327 19.29 16.11 13.50
C VAL A 327 19.36 16.82 12.16
N VAL A 328 20.56 16.90 11.61
CA VAL A 328 20.79 17.38 10.23
C VAL A 328 20.97 16.18 9.30
N LEU A 329 20.07 16.04 8.32
CA LEU A 329 20.10 15.00 7.30
C LEU A 329 20.73 15.55 6.01
N GLU A 330 21.83 14.96 5.55
CA GLU A 330 22.32 15.13 4.18
C GLU A 330 21.55 14.14 3.28
N VAL A 331 20.63 14.67 2.48
CA VAL A 331 19.77 13.90 1.58
C VAL A 331 20.35 13.93 0.16
N GLU A 332 20.61 12.74 -0.39
CA GLU A 332 20.97 12.56 -1.80
C GLU A 332 19.72 12.27 -2.64
N ASP A 333 19.49 13.05 -3.69
CA ASP A 333 18.41 12.79 -4.63
C ASP A 333 18.77 13.22 -6.06
N ALA A 334 19.38 12.31 -6.81
CA ALA A 334 19.76 12.58 -8.20
C ALA A 334 18.57 12.69 -9.16
N PHE A 335 17.41 12.14 -8.80
CA PHE A 335 16.23 12.14 -9.68
C PHE A 335 15.36 13.38 -9.47
N CYS A 336 15.25 13.85 -8.23
CA CYS A 336 14.58 15.08 -7.82
C CYS A 336 15.59 16.01 -7.12
N PRO A 337 16.45 16.72 -7.88
CA PRO A 337 17.57 17.47 -7.32
C PRO A 337 17.16 18.61 -6.37
N TRP A 338 15.90 19.02 -6.36
CA TRP A 338 15.38 19.99 -5.40
C TRP A 338 15.32 19.46 -3.96
N ASN A 339 15.36 18.14 -3.77
CA ASN A 339 15.44 17.51 -2.44
C ASN A 339 16.89 17.36 -1.94
N ALA A 340 17.89 17.48 -2.82
CA ALA A 340 19.27 17.22 -2.48
C ALA A 340 19.86 18.33 -1.60
N GLY A 341 20.54 17.94 -0.51
CA GLY A 341 21.21 18.86 0.40
C GLY A 341 20.89 18.58 1.88
N ARG A 342 21.16 19.56 2.74
CA ARG A 342 21.04 19.42 4.19
C ARG A 342 19.73 19.95 4.72
N TRP A 343 19.06 19.14 5.52
CA TRP A 343 17.79 19.43 6.15
C TRP A 343 17.91 19.27 7.65
N ARG A 344 17.63 20.33 8.42
CA ARG A 344 17.53 20.23 9.87
C ARG A 344 16.11 19.81 10.22
N LEU A 345 15.99 18.61 10.79
CA LEU A 345 14.76 18.06 11.31
C LEU A 345 14.74 18.26 12.82
N SER A 346 13.75 18.98 13.32
CA SER A 346 13.42 19.04 14.75
C SER A 346 11.97 18.63 14.96
N GLY A 347 11.71 17.67 15.84
CA GLY A 347 10.34 17.22 16.09
C GLY A 347 10.19 16.27 17.27
N ASP A 348 8.95 16.03 17.66
CA ASP A 348 8.56 15.11 18.71
C ASP A 348 7.13 14.57 18.47
N ALA A 349 6.48 14.06 19.52
CA ALA A 349 5.13 13.51 19.45
C ALA A 349 4.04 14.57 19.17
N LYS A 350 4.36 15.87 19.23
CA LYS A 350 3.41 16.98 19.02
C LYS A 350 3.51 17.61 17.63
N GLY A 351 4.60 17.38 16.91
CA GLY A 351 4.81 17.94 15.58
C GLY A 351 6.28 18.02 15.21
N ALA A 352 6.56 18.58 14.04
CA ALA A 352 7.91 18.73 13.53
C ALA A 352 8.06 19.92 12.58
N ALA A 353 9.30 20.37 12.45
CA ALA A 353 9.76 21.29 11.42
C ALA A 353 10.97 20.66 10.71
N CYS A 354 11.07 20.90 9.40
CA CYS A 354 12.18 20.42 8.59
C CYS A 354 12.54 21.48 7.56
N GLU A 355 13.70 22.12 7.74
CA GLU A 355 14.12 23.28 6.95
C GLU A 355 15.52 23.09 6.36
N PRO A 356 15.81 23.68 5.19
CA PRO A 356 17.17 23.69 4.64
C PRO A 356 18.15 24.35 5.62
N THR A 357 19.33 23.76 5.79
CA THR A 357 20.38 24.31 6.67
C THR A 357 21.76 24.26 6.01
N ARG A 358 22.72 25.01 6.57
CA ARG A 358 24.15 24.92 6.26
C ARG A 358 24.96 24.23 7.37
N ASP A 359 24.31 23.86 8.46
CA ASP A 359 24.94 23.18 9.59
C ASP A 359 25.60 21.85 9.13
N PRO A 360 26.60 21.33 9.87
CA PRO A 360 27.18 20.03 9.57
C PRO A 360 26.13 18.93 9.61
N ALA A 361 26.17 18.00 8.67
CA ALA A 361 25.25 16.87 8.64
C ALA A 361 25.58 15.83 9.73
N ASP A 362 24.54 15.28 10.32
CA ASP A 362 24.61 14.21 11.32
C ASP A 362 24.46 12.83 10.70
N LEU A 363 23.61 12.71 9.68
CA LEU A 363 23.35 11.49 8.92
C LEU A 363 23.39 11.80 7.43
N ALA A 364 23.88 10.85 6.63
CA ALA A 364 23.77 10.88 5.17
C ALA A 364 22.98 9.67 4.65
N LEU A 365 22.03 9.92 3.76
CA LEU A 365 21.16 8.92 3.16
C LEU A 365 20.55 9.44 1.85
N SER A 366 20.01 8.55 1.02
CA SER A 366 19.23 9.01 -0.15
C SER A 366 17.76 9.21 0.17
N ALA A 367 17.04 9.92 -0.69
CA ALA A 367 15.59 10.05 -0.62
C ALA A 367 14.85 8.68 -0.62
N ARG A 368 15.48 7.63 -1.17
CA ARG A 368 14.96 6.26 -1.12
C ARG A 368 14.93 5.72 0.30
N GLU A 369 16.06 5.79 1.01
CA GLU A 369 16.16 5.33 2.39
C GLU A 369 15.27 6.16 3.32
N LEU A 370 15.16 7.47 3.05
CA LEU A 370 14.24 8.34 3.76
C LEU A 370 12.79 7.89 3.54
N GLY A 371 12.39 7.60 2.30
CA GLY A 371 11.09 7.05 1.96
C GLY A 371 10.78 5.72 2.66
N ALA A 372 11.75 4.80 2.70
CA ALA A 372 11.60 3.53 3.41
C ALA A 372 11.35 3.72 4.92
N ALA A 373 12.09 4.63 5.57
CA ALA A 373 11.92 4.91 7.00
C ALA A 373 10.70 5.79 7.32
N TYR A 374 10.11 6.45 6.31
CA TYR A 374 9.14 7.53 6.49
C TYR A 374 7.88 7.16 7.27
N LEU A 375 7.36 5.94 7.13
CA LEU A 375 6.16 5.49 7.86
C LEU A 375 6.49 4.79 9.19
N GLY A 376 7.78 4.67 9.53
CA GLY A 376 8.25 4.11 10.80
C GLY A 376 8.30 2.59 10.88
N GLY A 377 8.11 1.88 9.75
CA GLY A 377 8.22 0.42 9.66
C GLY A 377 9.63 -0.09 9.33
N VAL A 378 10.53 0.78 8.84
CA VAL A 378 11.92 0.42 8.51
C VAL A 378 12.88 1.20 9.39
N SER A 379 13.78 0.47 10.05
CA SER A 379 14.79 1.06 10.94
C SER A 379 15.92 1.71 10.13
N LEU A 380 16.24 2.97 10.47
CA LEU A 380 17.45 3.64 9.96
C LEU A 380 18.72 2.90 10.39
N THR A 381 18.77 2.33 11.59
CA THR A 381 19.89 1.47 12.02
C THR A 381 20.04 0.23 11.14
N ALA A 382 18.94 -0.43 10.75
CA ALA A 382 19.01 -1.57 9.83
C ALA A 382 19.50 -1.16 8.43
N LEU A 383 19.06 0.00 7.93
CA LEU A 383 19.56 0.57 6.68
C LEU A 383 21.06 0.93 6.77
N ALA A 384 21.52 1.42 7.92
CA ALA A 384 22.94 1.70 8.16
C ALA A 384 23.78 0.42 8.22
N ALA A 385 23.27 -0.64 8.86
CA ALA A 385 23.92 -1.96 8.86
C ALA A 385 24.08 -2.53 7.44
N ALA A 386 23.18 -2.17 6.51
CA ALA A 386 23.27 -2.49 5.09
C ALA A 386 24.14 -1.51 4.27
N GLY A 387 24.78 -0.53 4.91
CA GLY A 387 25.62 0.49 4.26
C GLY A 387 24.85 1.54 3.46
N ARG A 388 23.54 1.70 3.71
CA ARG A 388 22.65 2.63 2.98
C ARG A 388 22.44 3.97 3.69
N VAL A 389 22.62 3.98 5.01
CA VAL A 389 22.61 5.19 5.85
C VAL A 389 23.97 5.28 6.52
N ARG A 390 24.55 6.48 6.54
CA ARG A 390 25.86 6.71 7.15
C ARG A 390 25.75 7.69 8.30
N GLU A 391 26.23 7.30 9.46
CA GLU A 391 26.37 8.18 10.61
C GLU A 391 27.61 9.08 10.44
N LEU A 392 27.43 10.38 10.63
CA LEU A 392 28.46 11.41 10.53
C LEU A 392 28.75 12.03 11.89
N ARG A 393 27.71 12.21 12.72
CA ARG A 393 27.81 12.54 14.14
C ARG A 393 27.55 11.31 14.99
N PRO A 394 28.49 10.87 15.84
CA PRO A 394 28.27 9.75 16.75
C PRO A 394 27.01 9.92 17.61
N GLY A 395 26.17 8.90 17.65
CA GLY A 395 24.92 8.84 18.43
C GLY A 395 23.69 9.33 17.68
N ALA A 396 23.84 10.08 16.58
CA ALA A 396 22.72 10.61 15.81
C ALA A 396 21.87 9.51 15.17
N LEU A 397 22.49 8.39 14.77
CA LEU A 397 21.77 7.29 14.11
C LEU A 397 20.80 6.60 15.07
N ALA A 398 21.23 6.36 16.31
CA ALA A 398 20.38 5.74 17.33
C ALA A 398 19.20 6.65 17.68
N GLU A 399 19.47 7.93 17.92
CA GLU A 399 18.46 8.96 18.18
C GLU A 399 17.41 9.02 17.07
N ALA A 400 17.85 9.23 15.82
CA ALA A 400 16.95 9.32 14.68
C ALA A 400 16.21 8.00 14.42
N SER A 401 16.88 6.85 14.53
CA SER A 401 16.23 5.55 14.29
C SER A 401 15.11 5.29 15.30
N THR A 402 15.27 5.66 16.57
CA THR A 402 14.20 5.54 17.56
C THR A 402 13.07 6.52 17.26
N ALA A 403 13.40 7.78 16.97
CA ALA A 403 12.42 8.83 16.69
C ALA A 403 11.53 8.52 15.47
N PHE A 404 12.11 7.91 14.43
CA PHE A 404 11.39 7.56 13.20
C PHE A 404 10.44 6.37 13.36
N THR A 405 10.61 5.51 14.38
CA THR A 405 9.76 4.32 14.57
C THR A 405 8.30 4.68 14.87
N ASN A 406 7.37 3.79 14.52
CA ASN A 406 5.97 3.90 14.89
C ASN A 406 5.45 2.56 15.44
N ASP A 407 4.53 2.61 16.38
CA ASP A 407 3.78 1.47 16.91
C ASP A 407 2.29 1.89 16.96
N PRO A 408 1.38 1.25 16.21
CA PRO A 408 1.54 0.00 15.44
C PRO A 408 2.41 0.14 14.19
N ALA A 409 2.84 -1.00 13.63
CA ALA A 409 3.58 -1.04 12.37
C ALA A 409 2.73 -0.47 11.21
N PRO A 410 3.34 0.25 10.24
CA PRO A 410 2.58 0.85 9.15
C PRO A 410 2.06 -0.23 8.18
N TRP A 411 0.91 0.02 7.58
CA TRP A 411 0.20 -0.96 6.75
C TRP A 411 -0.64 -0.29 5.67
N LEU A 412 -0.58 -0.83 4.45
CA LEU A 412 -1.49 -0.49 3.37
C LEU A 412 -2.57 -1.58 3.25
N PRO A 413 -3.86 -1.29 3.46
CA PRO A 413 -4.92 -2.31 3.47
C PRO A 413 -5.39 -2.77 2.10
N HIS A 414 -5.16 -2.00 1.04
CA HIS A 414 -5.58 -2.34 -0.32
C HIS A 414 -4.61 -1.77 -1.37
N GLY A 415 -4.52 -2.45 -2.51
CA GLY A 415 -3.80 -1.95 -3.68
C GLY A 415 -4.54 -0.84 -4.42
N PHE A 416 -3.88 -0.30 -5.45
CA PHE A 416 -4.37 0.73 -6.37
C PHE A 416 -3.49 0.76 -7.63
#